data_AF-A0A6P5GIX0-F1
#
_entry.id   AF-A0A6P5GIX0-F1
#
_cell.length_a   1.000
_cell.length_b   1.000
_cell.length_c   1.000
_cell.angle_alpha   90.00
_cell.angle_beta   90.00
_cell.angle_gamma   90.00
#
_symmetry.space_group_name_H-M   'P 1'
#
loop_
_entity.id
_entity.type
_entity.pdbx_description
1 polymer ?
#
loop_
_entity_poly.entity_id
_entity_poly.type
_entity_poly.pdbx_seq_one_letter_code
_entity_poly.pdbx_strand_id
1 'polypeptide(L)'
;MCTSTTLAIALSRAHGWLLSPPCQPYTRQGLKKHSADARASSFIKILDLMPHMLQPPLLLFVENVVGFEISDTHKQLMEVLARLGFVTQEYILSPLQFGIPYSRPRYFCLAKRKPLSFQNSLSDNKLLWTPPCRTSESTIITETSQHAVENKEELQTVCEPIRSFLEKESLYSHQQEFVGVASEFRSEDVLADRAALEEIDTIETNTSQHGEEVKGSIKKQSFLHEYVVPLSLIERWGNAMDIVYPESKRCCCFTKSYYRYVKGTGSLLATSEKSKLKPEENPEISSGKEMFLRFFTPREVANLHSLPEDFDFPGHIGLRQRYALLGNSMSVAVVAPLLQYLFSEPT
;
A
#
# COMPACT_ATOMS: atom_id res chain seq x y z
N MET A 1 -6.22 20.52 14.98
CA MET A 1 -4.81 20.77 14.55
C MET A 1 -4.66 20.84 13.02
N CYS A 2 -5.60 21.44 12.27
CA CYS A 2 -5.52 21.53 10.80
C CYS A 2 -5.29 22.96 10.26
N THR A 3 -4.94 23.91 11.13
CA THR A 3 -4.75 25.32 10.77
C THR A 3 -3.35 25.61 10.21
N SER A 4 -2.34 24.80 10.56
CA SER A 4 -0.95 25.09 10.19
C SER A 4 -0.63 24.82 8.71
N THR A 5 -1.20 23.77 8.10
CA THR A 5 -0.93 23.39 6.70
C THR A 5 -1.54 24.37 5.72
N THR A 6 -2.77 24.82 5.98
CA THR A 6 -3.50 25.77 5.14
C THR A 6 -2.83 27.15 5.12
N LEU A 7 -2.30 27.61 6.26
CA LEU A 7 -1.59 28.88 6.35
C LEU A 7 -0.24 28.84 5.60
N ALA A 8 0.49 27.72 5.67
CA ALA A 8 1.76 27.54 4.98
C ALA A 8 1.60 27.54 3.45
N ILE A 9 0.54 26.91 2.93
CA ILE A 9 0.26 26.87 1.49
C ILE A 9 -0.08 28.26 0.94
N ALA A 10 -0.89 29.04 1.67
CA ALA A 10 -1.25 30.40 1.28
C ALA A 10 -0.06 31.38 1.27
N LEU A 11 0.98 31.10 2.08
CA LEU A 11 2.23 31.88 2.12
C LEU A 11 3.29 31.37 1.13
N SER A 12 3.12 30.17 0.58
CA SER A 12 4.09 29.57 -0.33
C SER A 12 3.86 30.01 -1.77
N ARG A 13 4.89 30.55 -2.44
CA ARG A 13 4.89 30.87 -3.88
C ARG A 13 5.21 29.62 -4.74
N ALA A 14 4.78 28.45 -4.29
CA ALA A 14 5.12 27.19 -4.94
C ALA A 14 4.34 27.03 -6.26
N HIS A 15 5.05 26.81 -7.36
CA HIS A 15 4.46 26.63 -8.68
C HIS A 15 3.77 25.27 -8.87
N GLY A 16 4.14 24.26 -8.09
CA GLY A 16 3.58 22.91 -8.18
C GLY A 16 3.15 22.39 -6.81
N TRP A 17 1.94 21.85 -6.70
CA TRP A 17 1.41 21.26 -5.47
C TRP A 17 1.20 19.76 -5.65
N LEU A 18 1.77 18.98 -4.73
CA LEU A 18 1.62 17.52 -4.68
C LEU A 18 0.82 17.18 -3.42
N LEU A 19 -0.38 16.63 -3.59
CA LEU A 19 -1.33 16.42 -2.51
C LEU A 19 -1.77 14.95 -2.45
N SER A 20 -1.83 14.38 -1.25
CA SER A 20 -2.54 13.13 -0.95
C SER A 20 -3.44 13.39 0.26
N PRO A 21 -4.63 14.00 0.05
CA PRO A 21 -5.54 14.34 1.13
C PRO A 21 -6.08 13.08 1.84
N PRO A 22 -6.53 13.18 3.11
CA PRO A 22 -7.09 12.05 3.83
C PRO A 22 -8.23 11.35 3.07
N CYS A 23 -8.04 10.06 2.79
CA CYS A 23 -8.93 9.28 1.92
C CYS A 23 -10.12 8.61 2.63
N GLN A 24 -10.10 8.61 3.97
CA GLN A 24 -11.08 7.91 4.83
C GLN A 24 -12.56 8.26 4.53
N PRO A 25 -12.94 9.50 4.17
CA PRO A 25 -14.32 9.85 3.82
C PRO A 25 -14.86 9.15 2.56
N TYR A 26 -13.97 8.69 1.68
CA TYR A 26 -14.29 8.18 0.34
C TYR A 26 -14.13 6.66 0.21
N THR A 27 -13.74 5.98 1.29
CA THR A 27 -13.54 4.52 1.29
C THR A 27 -14.87 3.75 1.18
N ARG A 28 -14.88 2.66 0.39
CA ARG A 28 -16.06 1.80 0.20
C ARG A 28 -16.59 1.15 1.49
N GLN A 29 -15.75 1.04 2.52
CA GLN A 29 -16.04 0.43 3.82
C GLN A 29 -16.24 1.46 4.96
N GLY A 30 -16.53 2.73 4.65
CA GLY A 30 -16.80 3.78 5.64
C GLY A 30 -18.26 4.20 5.73
N LEU A 31 -18.57 5.15 6.64
CA LEU A 31 -19.91 5.74 6.85
C LEU A 31 -20.44 6.55 5.63
N LYS A 32 -19.70 6.61 4.51
CA LYS A 32 -20.02 7.35 3.27
C LYS A 32 -20.51 8.78 3.50
N LYS A 33 -19.92 9.47 4.48
CA LYS A 33 -20.27 10.86 4.82
C LYS A 33 -19.68 11.90 3.85
N HIS A 34 -18.77 11.49 2.96
CA HIS A 34 -18.17 12.36 1.93
C HIS A 34 -17.67 13.71 2.52
N SER A 35 -18.02 14.85 1.94
CA SER A 35 -17.59 16.18 2.42
C SER A 35 -18.00 16.53 3.86
N ALA A 36 -19.02 15.87 4.43
CA ALA A 36 -19.46 16.11 5.80
C ALA A 36 -18.52 15.49 6.86
N ASP A 37 -17.49 14.76 6.41
CA ASP A 37 -16.46 14.24 7.28
C ASP A 37 -15.44 15.32 7.64
N ALA A 38 -15.18 15.53 8.94
CA ALA A 38 -14.19 16.50 9.41
C ALA A 38 -12.79 16.30 8.80
N ARG A 39 -12.47 15.09 8.34
CA ARG A 39 -11.19 14.76 7.69
C ARG A 39 -11.08 15.29 6.26
N ALA A 40 -12.18 15.60 5.59
CA ALA A 40 -12.20 16.25 4.27
C ALA A 40 -12.00 17.77 4.36
N SER A 41 -12.25 18.36 5.53
CA SER A 41 -12.30 19.82 5.74
C SER A 41 -11.03 20.55 5.32
N SER A 42 -9.85 19.95 5.53
CA SER A 42 -8.58 20.56 5.16
C SER A 42 -8.42 20.70 3.65
N PHE A 43 -8.85 19.70 2.89
CA PHE A 43 -8.77 19.72 1.43
C PHE A 43 -9.80 20.68 0.84
N ILE A 44 -11.05 20.64 1.32
CA ILE A 44 -12.10 21.60 0.95
C ILE A 44 -11.61 23.03 1.21
N LYS A 45 -10.98 23.27 2.36
CA LYS A 45 -10.45 24.59 2.69
C LYS A 45 -9.34 25.04 1.73
N ILE A 46 -8.49 24.12 1.25
CA ILE A 46 -7.49 24.44 0.21
C ILE A 46 -8.21 24.85 -1.08
N LEU A 47 -9.20 24.09 -1.53
CA LEU A 47 -9.98 24.39 -2.74
C LEU A 47 -10.71 25.73 -2.66
N ASP A 48 -11.24 26.07 -1.49
CA ASP A 48 -11.90 27.35 -1.24
C ASP A 48 -10.93 28.54 -1.31
N LEU A 49 -9.66 28.34 -0.90
CA LEU A 49 -8.66 29.41 -0.87
C LEU A 49 -7.96 29.63 -2.22
N MET A 50 -7.76 28.57 -3.01
CA MET A 50 -7.07 28.64 -4.30
C MET A 50 -7.52 29.80 -5.22
N PRO A 51 -8.82 30.10 -5.37
CA PRO A 51 -9.30 31.19 -6.22
C PRO A 51 -8.99 32.60 -5.70
N HIS A 52 -8.72 32.73 -4.41
CA HIS A 52 -8.43 34.00 -3.76
C HIS A 52 -6.92 34.24 -3.61
N MET A 53 -6.09 33.30 -4.06
CA MET A 53 -4.64 33.46 -4.02
C MET A 53 -4.16 34.45 -5.09
N LEU A 54 -3.23 35.32 -4.70
CA LEU A 54 -2.53 36.22 -5.64
C LEU A 54 -1.73 35.43 -6.69
N GLN A 55 -1.15 34.30 -6.29
CA GLN A 55 -0.37 33.40 -7.16
C GLN A 55 -0.80 31.95 -6.90
N PRO A 56 -1.90 31.47 -7.52
CA PRO A 56 -2.28 30.06 -7.42
C PRO A 56 -1.23 29.19 -8.15
N PRO A 57 -1.16 27.87 -7.86
CA PRO A 57 -0.20 26.98 -8.49
C PRO A 57 -0.37 26.92 -10.02
N LEU A 58 0.68 26.54 -10.72
CA LEU A 58 0.66 26.25 -12.16
C LEU A 58 0.44 24.75 -12.41
N LEU A 59 0.89 23.91 -11.49
CA LEU A 59 0.82 22.46 -11.58
C LEU A 59 0.18 21.90 -10.31
N LEU A 60 -0.66 20.90 -10.45
CA LEU A 60 -1.28 20.23 -9.32
C LEU A 60 -1.36 18.73 -9.58
N PHE A 61 -0.98 17.96 -8.57
CA PHE A 61 -1.03 16.50 -8.55
C PHE A 61 -1.82 16.08 -7.31
N VAL A 62 -2.89 15.32 -7.49
CA VAL A 62 -3.67 14.74 -6.38
C VAL A 62 -3.66 13.24 -6.49
N GLU A 63 -3.28 12.55 -5.42
CA GLU A 63 -3.52 11.12 -5.24
C GLU A 63 -4.69 10.92 -4.27
N ASN A 64 -5.54 9.92 -4.55
CA ASN A 64 -6.61 9.52 -3.64
C ASN A 64 -7.02 8.05 -3.85
N VAL A 65 -7.96 7.56 -3.04
CA VAL A 65 -8.53 6.21 -3.19
C VAL A 65 -9.53 6.14 -4.35
N VAL A 66 -9.68 4.94 -4.91
CA VAL A 66 -10.76 4.63 -5.85
C VAL A 66 -12.11 4.82 -5.17
N GLY A 67 -13.02 5.53 -5.83
CA GLY A 67 -14.28 6.05 -5.28
C GLY A 67 -14.23 7.56 -5.02
N PHE A 68 -13.04 8.18 -5.03
CA PHE A 68 -12.93 9.64 -4.96
C PHE A 68 -13.49 10.32 -6.21
N GLU A 69 -13.29 9.74 -7.40
CA GLU A 69 -13.72 10.24 -8.71
C GLU A 69 -15.24 10.42 -8.87
N ILE A 70 -16.03 9.81 -7.97
CA ILE A 70 -17.48 9.93 -7.91
C ILE A 70 -17.97 10.74 -6.70
N SER A 71 -17.06 11.37 -5.95
CA SER A 71 -17.38 12.12 -4.73
C SER A 71 -17.77 13.58 -5.02
N ASP A 72 -18.49 14.18 -4.09
CA ASP A 72 -18.77 15.62 -4.08
C ASP A 72 -17.51 16.50 -4.05
N THR A 73 -16.48 16.04 -3.32
CA THR A 73 -15.22 16.76 -3.15
C THR A 73 -14.40 16.73 -4.44
N HIS A 74 -14.47 15.64 -5.20
CA HIS A 74 -13.93 15.59 -6.56
C HIS A 74 -14.64 16.56 -7.49
N LYS A 75 -15.97 16.61 -7.46
CA LYS A 75 -16.74 17.60 -8.23
C LYS A 75 -16.29 19.03 -7.90
N GLN A 76 -16.14 19.37 -6.62
CA GLN A 76 -15.64 20.67 -6.19
C GLN A 76 -14.21 20.94 -6.70
N LEU A 77 -13.32 19.94 -6.66
CA LEU A 77 -11.97 20.04 -7.22
C LEU A 77 -12.02 20.40 -8.71
N MET A 78 -12.81 19.66 -9.51
CA MET A 78 -12.95 19.90 -10.95
C MET A 78 -13.52 21.29 -11.27
N GLU A 79 -14.53 21.75 -10.52
CA GLU A 79 -15.10 23.10 -10.67
C GLU A 79 -14.07 24.21 -10.38
N VAL A 80 -13.28 24.05 -9.31
CA VAL A 80 -12.24 25.02 -8.95
C VAL A 80 -11.13 25.03 -10.00
N LEU A 81 -10.65 23.87 -10.44
CA LEU A 81 -9.62 23.74 -11.47
C LEU A 81 -10.08 24.35 -12.80
N ALA A 82 -11.30 24.05 -13.24
CA ALA A 82 -11.87 24.63 -14.46
C ALA A 82 -11.98 26.16 -14.38
N ARG A 83 -12.47 26.70 -13.25
CA ARG A 83 -12.56 28.16 -13.02
C ARG A 83 -11.19 28.84 -13.07
N LEU A 84 -10.14 28.16 -12.61
CA LEU A 84 -8.77 28.67 -12.61
C LEU A 84 -8.02 28.39 -13.93
N GLY A 85 -8.70 27.86 -14.94
CA GLY A 85 -8.13 27.63 -16.27
C GLY A 85 -7.15 26.47 -16.32
N PHE A 86 -7.32 25.46 -15.46
CA PHE A 86 -6.57 24.22 -15.54
C PHE A 86 -7.14 23.28 -16.61
N VAL A 87 -6.24 22.58 -17.29
CA VAL A 87 -6.51 21.37 -18.04
C VAL A 87 -6.13 20.19 -17.15
N THR A 88 -6.94 19.14 -17.14
CA THR A 88 -6.75 17.99 -16.25
C THR A 88 -6.61 16.69 -17.04
N GLN A 89 -5.89 15.72 -16.49
CA GLN A 89 -5.91 14.31 -16.94
C GLN A 89 -5.99 13.44 -15.68
N GLU A 90 -6.99 12.56 -15.62
CA GLU A 90 -7.28 11.76 -14.44
C GLU A 90 -6.99 10.29 -14.71
N TYR A 91 -6.57 9.55 -13.69
CA TYR A 91 -6.20 8.14 -13.82
C TYR A 91 -6.68 7.28 -12.64
N ILE A 92 -7.00 6.02 -12.90
CA ILE A 92 -7.07 4.95 -11.89
C ILE A 92 -5.99 3.92 -12.22
N LEU A 93 -4.89 3.93 -11.46
CA LEU A 93 -3.73 3.07 -11.74
C LEU A 93 -3.35 2.21 -10.53
N SER A 94 -2.72 1.07 -10.80
CA SER A 94 -2.17 0.14 -9.80
C SER A 94 -0.71 -0.21 -10.13
N PRO A 95 0.16 -0.46 -9.13
CA PRO A 95 1.55 -0.86 -9.36
C PRO A 95 1.74 -2.09 -10.27
N LEU A 96 0.74 -2.98 -10.31
CA LEU A 96 0.67 -4.09 -11.28
C LEU A 96 0.91 -3.65 -12.74
N GLN A 97 0.43 -2.46 -13.14
CA GLN A 97 0.61 -1.92 -14.50
C GLN A 97 2.04 -1.45 -14.77
N PHE A 98 2.87 -1.38 -13.73
CA PHE A 98 4.27 -0.97 -13.75
C PHE A 98 5.21 -2.14 -13.42
N GLY A 99 4.72 -3.39 -13.50
CA GLY A 99 5.53 -4.60 -13.30
C GLY A 99 5.79 -4.95 -11.83
N ILE A 100 5.15 -4.25 -10.89
CA ILE A 100 5.30 -4.51 -9.46
C ILE A 100 4.16 -5.44 -9.00
N PRO A 101 4.43 -6.56 -8.31
CA PRO A 101 3.43 -7.56 -7.91
C PRO A 101 2.56 -7.09 -6.72
N TYR A 102 2.06 -5.85 -6.78
CA TYR A 102 1.34 -5.19 -5.68
C TYR A 102 0.04 -4.55 -6.17
N SER A 103 -1.10 -5.09 -5.72
CA SER A 103 -2.42 -4.55 -6.05
C SER A 103 -2.75 -3.37 -5.14
N ARG A 104 -2.62 -2.16 -5.66
CA ARG A 104 -2.96 -0.91 -4.95
C ARG A 104 -3.57 0.10 -5.92
N PRO A 105 -4.80 -0.14 -6.41
CA PRO A 105 -5.46 0.82 -7.29
C PRO A 105 -5.71 2.14 -6.56
N ARG A 106 -5.35 3.25 -7.20
CA ARG A 106 -5.49 4.62 -6.70
C ARG A 106 -5.92 5.55 -7.81
N TYR A 107 -6.69 6.56 -7.42
CA TYR A 107 -7.04 7.69 -8.25
C TYR A 107 -5.90 8.70 -8.28
N PHE A 108 -5.66 9.28 -9.45
CA PHE A 108 -4.71 10.37 -9.66
C PHE A 108 -5.34 11.47 -10.50
N CYS A 109 -5.10 12.73 -10.14
CA CYS A 109 -5.43 13.90 -10.95
C CYS A 109 -4.15 14.67 -11.25
N LEU A 110 -3.82 14.84 -12.52
CA LEU A 110 -2.77 15.71 -13.00
C LEU A 110 -3.43 16.95 -13.59
N ALA A 111 -2.98 18.14 -13.18
CA ALA A 111 -3.55 19.39 -13.65
C ALA A 111 -2.47 20.41 -14.01
N LYS A 112 -2.61 21.02 -15.19
CA LYS A 112 -1.75 22.11 -15.70
C LYS A 112 -2.58 23.36 -15.93
N ARG A 113 -2.16 24.49 -15.38
CA ARG A 113 -2.81 25.78 -15.63
C ARG A 113 -2.34 26.38 -16.95
N LYS A 114 -3.27 26.83 -17.77
CA LYS A 114 -2.96 27.54 -19.02
C LYS A 114 -1.99 28.71 -18.74
N PRO A 115 -1.00 28.96 -19.63
CA PRO A 115 -0.86 28.39 -20.97
C PRO A 115 -0.19 27.00 -21.05
N LEU A 116 0.14 26.35 -19.93
CA LEU A 116 0.73 25.01 -19.96
C LEU A 116 -0.27 23.96 -20.50
N SER A 117 0.22 22.97 -21.23
CA SER A 117 -0.55 21.86 -21.79
C SER A 117 0.14 20.51 -21.60
N PHE A 118 -0.62 19.42 -21.73
CA PHE A 118 -0.07 18.07 -21.76
C PHE A 118 0.44 17.73 -23.16
N GLN A 119 1.34 16.75 -23.26
CA GLN A 119 1.83 16.25 -24.53
C GLN A 119 0.71 15.60 -25.35
N ASN A 120 -0.18 14.85 -24.69
CA ASN A 120 -1.32 14.20 -25.34
C ASN A 120 -2.64 14.88 -24.96
N SER A 121 -3.06 15.89 -25.74
CA SER A 121 -4.30 16.63 -25.51
C SER A 121 -5.58 15.80 -25.74
N LEU A 122 -5.50 14.62 -26.39
CA LEU A 122 -6.66 13.75 -26.62
C LEU A 122 -7.21 13.15 -25.32
N SER A 123 -6.36 13.13 -24.28
CA SER A 123 -6.64 12.65 -22.93
C SER A 123 -7.17 13.75 -22.01
N ASP A 124 -7.24 14.99 -22.47
CA ASP A 124 -7.64 16.13 -21.64
C ASP A 124 -9.08 15.98 -21.14
N ASN A 125 -9.25 16.24 -19.84
CA ASN A 125 -10.49 16.19 -19.07
C ASN A 125 -11.17 14.81 -19.12
N LYS A 126 -10.36 13.74 -19.17
CA LYS A 126 -10.82 12.34 -19.14
C LYS A 126 -10.22 11.58 -17.97
N LEU A 127 -10.98 10.58 -17.51
CA LEU A 127 -10.53 9.53 -16.61
C LEU A 127 -10.03 8.34 -17.41
N LEU A 128 -8.79 7.91 -17.14
CA LEU A 128 -8.10 6.85 -17.86
C LEU A 128 -7.69 5.72 -16.93
N TRP A 129 -7.56 4.52 -17.48
CA TRP A 129 -7.09 3.34 -16.74
C TRP A 129 -5.71 2.89 -17.18
N THR A 130 -5.17 3.43 -18.27
CA THR A 130 -3.86 3.04 -18.80
C THR A 130 -2.83 4.14 -18.52
N PRO A 131 -1.60 3.80 -18.09
CA PRO A 131 -0.55 4.79 -17.84
C PRO A 131 -0.18 5.60 -19.10
N PRO A 132 0.21 6.89 -18.96
CA PRO A 132 0.64 7.72 -20.10
C PRO A 132 1.81 7.13 -20.90
N CYS A 133 2.72 6.40 -20.23
CA CYS A 133 3.86 5.76 -20.90
C CYS A 133 3.47 4.58 -21.81
N ARG A 134 2.22 4.11 -21.72
CA ARG A 134 1.68 2.98 -22.52
C ARG A 134 0.63 3.42 -23.53
N THR A 135 0.22 4.68 -23.54
CA THR A 135 -0.70 5.19 -24.56
C THR A 135 0.06 5.41 -25.87
N SER A 136 0.04 4.42 -26.76
CA SER A 136 0.28 4.69 -28.19
C SER A 136 -0.91 5.47 -28.75
N GLU A 137 -0.68 6.31 -29.77
CA GLU A 137 -1.69 7.20 -30.40
C GLU A 137 -2.94 6.49 -30.96
N SER A 138 -3.04 5.16 -30.87
CA SER A 138 -4.03 4.33 -31.56
C SER A 138 -5.08 3.68 -30.65
N THR A 139 -5.07 3.91 -29.33
CA THR A 139 -5.99 3.20 -28.42
C THR A 139 -6.71 4.16 -27.48
N ILE A 140 -7.49 5.07 -28.06
CA ILE A 140 -8.55 5.75 -27.31
C ILE A 140 -9.75 4.80 -27.30
N ILE A 141 -9.84 3.95 -26.26
CA ILE A 141 -11.08 3.24 -25.96
C ILE A 141 -12.01 4.27 -25.31
N THR A 142 -12.75 4.97 -26.15
CA THR A 142 -14.00 5.61 -25.74
C THR A 142 -15.04 4.53 -25.47
N GLU A 143 -15.78 4.75 -24.39
CA GLU A 143 -17.14 4.27 -24.14
C GLU A 143 -17.35 2.98 -23.33
N THR A 144 -17.93 3.23 -22.15
CA THR A 144 -19.18 2.60 -21.70
C THR A 144 -19.17 1.08 -21.59
N SER A 145 -18.41 0.56 -20.64
CA SER A 145 -18.79 -0.66 -19.90
C SER A 145 -17.74 -0.96 -18.84
N GLN A 146 -18.13 -1.70 -17.81
CA GLN A 146 -17.33 -2.14 -16.67
C GLN A 146 -16.21 -3.14 -17.04
N HIS A 147 -15.65 -3.04 -18.26
CA HIS A 147 -14.72 -3.98 -18.88
C HIS A 147 -13.26 -3.51 -18.92
N ALA A 148 -12.88 -2.46 -18.19
CA ALA A 148 -11.47 -2.15 -17.90
C ALA A 148 -10.87 -3.10 -16.83
N VAL A 149 -11.20 -4.40 -16.91
CA VAL A 149 -10.31 -5.46 -16.45
C VAL A 149 -9.33 -5.64 -17.59
N GLU A 150 -8.36 -4.72 -17.73
CA GLU A 150 -7.14 -5.00 -18.48
C GLU A 150 -6.64 -6.37 -18.02
N ASN A 151 -6.46 -7.30 -18.96
CA ASN A 151 -6.19 -8.73 -18.76
C ASN A 151 -5.32 -8.95 -17.51
N LYS A 152 -5.95 -9.33 -16.39
CA LYS A 152 -5.23 -9.66 -15.14
C LYS A 152 -4.13 -10.68 -15.40
N GLU A 153 -4.36 -11.57 -16.36
CA GLU A 153 -3.41 -12.58 -16.83
C GLU A 153 -2.19 -11.95 -17.53
N GLU A 154 -2.38 -10.94 -18.39
CA GLU A 154 -1.26 -10.22 -19.03
C GLU A 154 -0.47 -9.35 -18.04
N LEU A 155 -1.14 -8.68 -17.09
CA LEU A 155 -0.41 -7.95 -16.04
C LEU A 155 0.38 -8.92 -15.15
N GLN A 156 -0.16 -10.10 -14.87
CA GLN A 156 0.54 -11.13 -14.10
C GLN A 156 1.73 -11.69 -14.87
N THR A 157 1.72 -11.80 -16.20
CA THR A 157 2.91 -12.26 -16.93
C THR A 157 4.07 -11.26 -16.86
N VAL A 158 3.78 -9.95 -16.84
CA VAL A 158 4.78 -8.88 -16.82
C VAL A 158 5.37 -8.58 -15.43
N CYS A 159 4.66 -8.89 -14.34
CA CYS A 159 5.17 -8.59 -13.00
C CYS A 159 6.37 -9.48 -12.60
N GLU A 160 7.33 -8.86 -11.91
CA GLU A 160 8.39 -9.55 -11.17
C GLU A 160 7.76 -10.41 -10.05
N PRO A 161 8.34 -11.58 -9.72
CA PRO A 161 7.85 -12.38 -8.61
C PRO A 161 8.13 -11.70 -7.26
N ILE A 162 7.30 -11.99 -6.25
CA ILE A 162 7.43 -11.40 -4.90
C ILE A 162 8.84 -11.60 -4.32
N ARG A 163 9.52 -12.71 -4.61
CA ARG A 163 10.89 -12.99 -4.17
C ARG A 163 11.90 -11.89 -4.53
N SER A 164 11.67 -11.15 -5.62
CA SER A 164 12.51 -10.02 -6.03
C SER A 164 12.40 -8.82 -5.07
N PHE A 165 11.40 -8.80 -4.20
CA PHE A 165 11.13 -7.71 -3.22
C PHE A 165 11.37 -8.13 -1.77
N LEU A 166 11.68 -9.41 -1.53
CA LEU A 166 11.96 -9.93 -0.19
C LEU A 166 13.37 -9.52 0.28
N GLU A 167 13.56 -9.44 1.59
CA GLU A 167 14.89 -9.20 2.15
C GLU A 167 15.79 -10.42 1.90
N LYS A 168 17.02 -10.19 1.40
CA LYS A 168 17.96 -11.28 1.05
C LYS A 168 18.22 -12.23 2.22
N GLU A 169 18.17 -11.72 3.46
CA GLU A 169 18.37 -12.52 4.67
C GLU A 169 17.26 -13.55 4.92
N SER A 170 16.06 -13.37 4.36
CA SER A 170 14.96 -14.34 4.48
C SER A 170 15.17 -15.61 3.66
N LEU A 171 16.16 -15.64 2.77
CA LEU A 171 16.47 -16.79 1.91
C LEU A 171 17.63 -17.64 2.47
N TYR A 172 18.54 -17.04 3.25
CA TYR A 172 19.74 -17.72 3.76
C TYR A 172 19.57 -18.34 5.15
N SER A 173 18.63 -17.85 5.97
CA SER A 173 18.40 -18.36 7.34
C SER A 173 17.79 -19.76 7.40
N HIS A 174 17.50 -20.39 6.26
CA HIS A 174 16.85 -21.71 6.20
C HIS A 174 17.77 -22.84 5.71
N GLN A 175 19.04 -22.56 5.42
CA GLN A 175 20.01 -23.62 5.06
C GLN A 175 20.74 -24.25 6.26
N GLN A 176 20.53 -23.76 7.49
CA GLN A 176 21.12 -24.34 8.71
C GLN A 176 20.07 -24.56 9.81
N GLU A 177 19.72 -25.83 10.00
CA GLU A 177 19.25 -26.51 11.22
C GLU A 177 18.09 -25.91 12.04
N PHE A 178 16.93 -26.57 11.99
CA PHE A 178 15.99 -26.65 13.11
C PHE A 178 15.72 -28.13 13.41
N VAL A 179 16.66 -28.76 14.12
CA VAL A 179 16.43 -30.02 14.83
C VAL A 179 16.21 -29.66 16.29
N GLY A 180 14.97 -29.77 16.75
CA GLY A 180 14.64 -29.97 18.16
C GLY A 180 14.46 -28.73 19.03
N VAL A 181 13.25 -28.17 19.06
CA VAL A 181 12.58 -27.75 20.32
C VAL A 181 11.07 -27.99 20.15
N ALA A 182 10.65 -29.23 20.32
CA ALA A 182 9.23 -29.61 20.39
C ALA A 182 9.01 -30.40 21.70
N SER A 183 9.07 -29.69 22.82
CA SER A 183 8.55 -30.06 24.15
C SER A 183 8.86 -28.86 25.03
N GLU A 184 7.98 -28.19 25.75
CA GLU A 184 6.82 -28.63 26.51
C GLU A 184 5.91 -27.40 26.66
N PHE A 185 4.61 -27.49 26.41
CA PHE A 185 3.63 -26.70 27.17
C PHE A 185 2.35 -27.53 27.24
N ARG A 186 2.05 -28.00 28.45
CA ARG A 186 0.91 -28.86 28.76
C ARG A 186 -0.38 -28.03 28.74
N SER A 187 -1.41 -28.66 28.21
CA SER A 187 -2.81 -28.26 28.29
C SER A 187 -3.31 -28.35 29.73
N GLU A 188 -3.76 -27.23 30.29
CA GLU A 188 -4.81 -27.14 31.33
C GLU A 188 -5.02 -25.66 31.68
N ASP A 189 -6.07 -25.05 31.11
CA ASP A 189 -7.13 -24.37 31.88
C ASP A 189 -8.14 -23.71 30.94
N VAL A 190 -9.36 -24.26 30.95
CA VAL A 190 -10.56 -23.72 30.31
C VAL A 190 -11.34 -22.98 31.38
N LEU A 191 -11.33 -21.64 31.38
CA LEU A 191 -12.38 -20.82 32.01
C LEU A 191 -12.58 -19.49 31.27
N ALA A 192 -13.67 -19.47 30.50
CA ALA A 192 -14.65 -18.39 30.28
C ALA A 192 -14.25 -16.89 30.25
N ASP A 193 -14.61 -16.30 29.10
CA ASP A 193 -15.37 -15.04 28.92
C ASP A 193 -14.64 -13.69 28.77
N ARG A 194 -15.00 -12.99 27.67
CA ARG A 194 -14.89 -11.53 27.41
C ARG A 194 -13.51 -10.84 27.43
N ALA A 195 -12.61 -11.14 26.49
CA ALA A 195 -11.50 -10.21 26.15
C ALA A 195 -10.80 -10.47 24.78
N ALA A 196 -11.50 -10.85 23.71
CA ALA A 196 -10.84 -11.11 22.42
C ALA A 196 -10.59 -9.84 21.59
N LEU A 197 -9.83 -8.86 22.13
CA LEU A 197 -9.43 -7.63 21.42
C LEU A 197 -7.98 -7.15 21.64
N GLU A 198 -7.14 -7.88 22.38
CA GLU A 198 -5.77 -7.47 22.72
C GLU A 198 -4.77 -8.63 22.67
N GLU A 199 -4.38 -9.14 21.51
CA GLU A 199 -3.32 -10.17 21.45
C GLU A 199 -2.35 -9.97 20.28
N ILE A 200 -1.55 -8.90 20.37
CA ILE A 200 -0.09 -8.91 20.07
C ILE A 200 0.67 -8.18 21.22
N ASP A 201 -0.01 -7.73 22.29
CA ASP A 201 0.55 -6.80 23.29
C ASP A 201 1.49 -7.44 24.33
N THR A 202 1.63 -8.78 24.38
CA THR A 202 2.35 -9.46 25.47
C THR A 202 3.83 -9.76 25.21
N ILE A 203 4.40 -9.39 24.06
CA ILE A 203 5.82 -9.69 23.75
C ILE A 203 6.76 -8.51 24.08
N GLU A 204 6.28 -7.26 24.10
CA GLU A 204 7.15 -6.08 24.23
C GLU A 204 7.56 -5.72 25.68
N THR A 205 6.97 -6.31 26.73
CA THR A 205 7.12 -5.81 28.11
C THR A 205 8.17 -6.49 29.01
N ASN A 206 8.84 -7.58 28.58
CA ASN A 206 9.77 -8.32 29.46
C ASN A 206 11.27 -8.15 29.16
N THR A 207 11.69 -7.14 28.40
CA THR A 207 13.12 -6.83 28.23
C THR A 207 13.52 -5.58 29.00
N SER A 208 13.51 -5.68 30.33
CA SER A 208 14.24 -4.74 31.19
C SER A 208 14.63 -5.45 32.48
N GLN A 209 15.94 -5.61 32.67
CA GLN A 209 16.70 -6.11 33.83
C GLN A 209 17.26 -7.53 33.71
N HIS A 210 18.37 -7.67 32.97
CA HIS A 210 19.67 -8.08 33.53
C HIS A 210 20.72 -7.95 32.43
N GLY A 211 21.74 -7.14 32.69
CA GLY A 211 22.88 -6.99 31.78
C GLY A 211 23.83 -8.16 31.96
N GLU A 212 24.19 -8.81 30.87
CA GLU A 212 25.49 -9.46 30.68
C GLU A 212 25.78 -9.59 29.17
N GLU A 213 26.99 -9.20 28.78
CA GLU A 213 27.46 -9.15 27.40
C GLU A 213 27.65 -10.56 26.83
N VAL A 214 26.83 -10.96 25.85
CA VAL A 214 27.14 -12.09 24.96
C VAL A 214 27.09 -11.61 23.51
N LYS A 215 28.28 -11.56 22.90
CA LYS A 215 28.57 -11.00 21.58
C LYS A 215 27.95 -11.81 20.43
N GLY A 216 27.34 -11.09 19.48
CA GLY A 216 27.49 -11.36 18.04
C GLY A 216 26.51 -12.31 17.35
N SER A 217 26.11 -13.43 17.96
CA SER A 217 25.44 -14.51 17.21
C SER A 217 23.96 -14.73 17.52
N ILE A 218 23.47 -14.33 18.70
CA ILE A 218 22.09 -14.65 19.15
C ILE A 218 21.03 -13.69 18.57
N LYS A 219 21.38 -12.46 18.17
CA LYS A 219 20.39 -11.49 17.63
C LYS A 219 19.81 -11.90 16.26
N LYS A 220 20.52 -12.68 15.45
CA LYS A 220 20.18 -12.94 14.04
C LYS A 220 19.04 -13.95 13.82
N GLN A 221 18.89 -14.96 14.67
CA GLN A 221 17.76 -15.90 14.60
C GLN A 221 16.43 -15.28 15.10
N SER A 222 16.47 -14.15 15.81
CA SER A 222 15.28 -13.51 16.39
C SER A 222 14.46 -12.66 15.41
N PHE A 223 15.06 -12.18 14.30
CA PHE A 223 14.47 -11.13 13.46
C PHE A 223 13.18 -11.55 12.75
N LEU A 224 13.12 -12.78 12.22
CA LEU A 224 11.92 -13.27 11.53
C LEU A 224 10.84 -13.78 12.48
N HIS A 225 11.19 -14.11 13.72
CA HIS A 225 10.22 -14.57 14.73
C HIS A 225 9.19 -13.49 15.06
N GLU A 226 9.59 -12.21 14.99
CA GLU A 226 8.72 -11.05 15.22
C GLU A 226 7.58 -10.93 14.19
N TYR A 227 7.75 -11.52 13.00
CA TYR A 227 6.78 -11.42 11.90
C TYR A 227 5.93 -12.68 11.72
N VAL A 228 6.13 -13.71 12.53
CA VAL A 228 5.38 -14.96 12.44
C VAL A 228 3.91 -14.71 12.77
N VAL A 229 3.03 -15.32 11.99
CA VAL A 229 1.60 -15.32 12.29
C VAL A 229 1.34 -16.42 13.33
N PRO A 230 0.82 -16.08 14.53
CA PRO A 230 0.50 -17.08 15.54
C PRO A 230 -0.48 -18.16 15.02
N LEU A 231 -0.26 -19.42 15.41
CA LEU A 231 -1.11 -20.54 15.01
C LEU A 231 -2.59 -20.31 15.36
N SER A 232 -2.87 -19.70 16.52
CA SER A 232 -4.25 -19.35 16.93
C SER A 232 -4.97 -18.44 15.94
N LEU A 233 -4.25 -17.52 15.28
CA LEU A 233 -4.83 -16.68 14.22
C LEU A 233 -5.06 -17.47 12.94
N ILE A 234 -4.17 -18.41 12.61
CA ILE A 234 -4.29 -19.29 11.43
C ILE A 234 -5.49 -20.22 11.59
N GLU A 235 -5.64 -20.87 12.73
CA GLU A 235 -6.78 -21.75 13.04
C GLU A 235 -8.11 -20.99 12.97
N ARG A 236 -8.14 -19.77 13.51
CA ARG A 236 -9.36 -18.95 13.57
C ARG A 236 -9.71 -18.28 12.26
N TRP A 237 -8.73 -17.79 11.50
CA TRP A 237 -8.94 -16.89 10.36
C TRP A 237 -8.32 -17.37 9.05
N GLY A 238 -7.71 -18.55 9.00
CA GLY A 238 -6.96 -19.06 7.84
C GLY A 238 -7.72 -18.98 6.51
N ASN A 239 -9.01 -19.34 6.52
CA ASN A 239 -9.88 -19.27 5.33
C ASN A 239 -10.11 -17.84 4.78
N ALA A 240 -9.83 -16.81 5.59
CA ALA A 240 -9.98 -15.41 5.22
C ALA A 240 -8.64 -14.70 4.97
N MET A 241 -7.52 -15.41 5.10
CA MET A 241 -6.18 -14.90 4.81
C MET A 241 -5.89 -14.99 3.31
N ASP A 242 -5.35 -13.92 2.74
CA ASP A 242 -4.78 -13.95 1.39
C ASP A 242 -3.31 -14.37 1.52
N ILE A 243 -3.00 -15.61 1.15
CA ILE A 243 -1.67 -16.20 1.30
C ILE A 243 -0.96 -16.18 -0.05
N VAL A 244 0.26 -15.66 -0.06
CA VAL A 244 1.13 -15.57 -1.24
C VAL A 244 2.44 -16.31 -1.00
N TYR A 245 3.11 -16.65 -2.09
CA TYR A 245 4.37 -17.38 -2.10
C TYR A 245 5.46 -16.51 -2.77
N PRO A 246 6.75 -16.85 -2.60
CA PRO A 246 7.84 -16.12 -3.25
C PRO A 246 7.70 -16.01 -4.78
N GLU A 247 7.12 -17.02 -5.44
CA GLU A 247 6.87 -17.00 -6.90
C GLU A 247 5.52 -16.36 -7.29
N SER A 248 4.68 -15.98 -6.32
CA SER A 248 3.45 -15.25 -6.63
C SER A 248 3.81 -13.91 -7.30
N LYS A 249 3.00 -13.52 -8.29
CA LYS A 249 3.18 -12.27 -9.05
C LYS A 249 2.16 -11.20 -8.69
N ARG A 250 1.53 -11.34 -7.53
CA ARG A 250 0.54 -10.41 -6.99
C ARG A 250 0.37 -10.61 -5.48
N CYS A 251 0.33 -9.52 -4.74
CA CYS A 251 -0.18 -9.43 -3.37
C CYS A 251 -1.29 -8.37 -3.25
N CYS A 252 -2.05 -8.43 -2.16
CA CYS A 252 -3.09 -7.47 -1.79
C CYS A 252 -2.50 -6.12 -1.34
N CYS A 253 -3.36 -5.10 -1.37
CA CYS A 253 -3.08 -3.77 -0.81
C CYS A 253 -2.77 -3.87 0.69
N PHE A 254 -1.64 -3.32 1.12
CA PHE A 254 -1.36 -3.16 2.56
C PHE A 254 -2.08 -1.92 3.08
N THR A 255 -2.86 -2.11 4.13
CA THR A 255 -3.60 -1.04 4.82
C THR A 255 -2.85 -0.60 6.08
N LYS A 256 -3.24 0.53 6.66
CA LYS A 256 -2.66 1.03 7.92
C LYS A 256 -2.77 0.05 9.10
N SER A 257 -3.66 -0.94 9.01
CA SER A 257 -3.91 -1.92 10.07
C SER A 257 -3.25 -3.28 9.79
N TYR A 258 -2.42 -3.37 8.75
CA TYR A 258 -1.56 -4.54 8.53
C TYR A 258 -0.68 -4.78 9.76
N TYR A 259 -0.31 -6.04 10.02
CA TYR A 259 0.31 -6.54 11.26
C TYR A 259 -0.62 -6.55 12.48
N ARG A 260 -1.60 -5.65 12.60
CA ARG A 260 -2.61 -5.69 13.69
C ARG A 260 -3.73 -6.69 13.44
N TYR A 261 -4.19 -6.79 12.19
CA TYR A 261 -5.22 -7.75 11.79
C TYR A 261 -4.76 -8.53 10.58
N VAL A 262 -5.17 -9.79 10.49
CA VAL A 262 -4.85 -10.71 9.39
C VAL A 262 -5.89 -10.68 8.26
N LYS A 263 -7.12 -10.27 8.55
CA LYS A 263 -8.22 -10.25 7.59
C LYS A 263 -8.30 -8.89 6.87
N GLY A 264 -8.18 -8.91 5.55
CA GLY A 264 -8.47 -7.76 4.68
C GLY A 264 -7.50 -6.58 4.80
N THR A 265 -6.31 -6.79 5.38
CA THR A 265 -5.31 -5.72 5.61
C THR A 265 -4.08 -5.83 4.73
N GLY A 266 -3.90 -6.94 4.02
CA GLY A 266 -2.75 -7.25 3.16
C GLY A 266 -2.55 -8.76 3.05
N SER A 267 -1.65 -9.21 2.16
CA SER A 267 -1.31 -10.63 2.04
C SER A 267 -0.35 -11.09 3.13
N LEU A 268 -0.30 -12.38 3.40
CA LEU A 268 0.71 -13.04 4.24
C LEU A 268 1.63 -13.89 3.36
N LEU A 269 2.90 -13.99 3.71
CA LEU A 269 3.88 -14.77 2.97
C LEU A 269 4.01 -16.17 3.57
N ALA A 270 3.85 -17.19 2.75
CA ALA A 270 4.20 -18.56 3.08
C ALA A 270 5.64 -18.85 2.62
N THR A 271 6.53 -19.20 3.55
CA THR A 271 7.96 -19.45 3.26
C THR A 271 8.35 -20.94 3.25
N SER A 272 7.39 -21.86 3.37
CA SER A 272 7.68 -23.29 3.41
C SER A 272 8.10 -23.86 2.03
N GLU A 273 9.32 -24.35 1.94
CA GLU A 273 9.80 -25.18 0.84
C GLU A 273 9.29 -26.62 1.01
N LYS A 274 8.17 -26.98 0.36
CA LYS A 274 7.87 -28.36 -0.13
C LYS A 274 6.50 -28.44 -0.82
N SER A 275 6.32 -27.71 -1.92
CA SER A 275 5.18 -27.90 -2.83
C SER A 275 5.59 -28.12 -4.30
N LYS A 276 6.78 -28.68 -4.53
CA LYS A 276 7.16 -29.26 -5.85
C LYS A 276 6.86 -30.76 -5.98
N LEU A 277 6.03 -31.34 -5.11
CA LEU A 277 5.60 -32.74 -5.22
C LEU A 277 4.13 -32.80 -5.61
N LYS A 278 3.88 -33.45 -6.75
CA LYS A 278 2.55 -33.69 -7.32
C LYS A 278 1.65 -34.39 -6.28
N PRO A 279 0.33 -34.11 -6.26
CA PRO A 279 -0.58 -34.60 -5.23
C PRO A 279 -0.94 -36.10 -5.32
N GLU A 280 -0.36 -36.87 -6.23
CA GLU A 280 -0.87 -38.21 -6.56
C GLU A 280 -0.14 -39.40 -5.89
N GLU A 281 0.89 -39.19 -5.06
CA GLU A 281 1.70 -40.30 -4.53
C GLU A 281 1.72 -40.49 -3.00
N ASN A 282 0.87 -39.84 -2.20
CA ASN A 282 0.79 -40.23 -0.78
C ASN A 282 -0.53 -39.89 -0.06
N PRO A 283 -1.30 -40.88 0.44
CA PRO A 283 -2.54 -40.65 1.18
C PRO A 283 -2.35 -40.40 2.68
N GLU A 284 -1.11 -40.25 3.18
CA GLU A 284 -0.84 -39.87 4.58
C GLU A 284 -0.70 -38.34 4.74
N ILE A 285 -1.82 -37.64 4.62
CA ILE A 285 -1.99 -36.25 5.09
C ILE A 285 -2.62 -36.32 6.48
N SER A 286 -1.85 -36.79 7.46
CA SER A 286 -2.26 -36.89 8.88
C SER A 286 -1.12 -36.53 9.85
N SER A 287 -0.23 -35.63 9.42
CA SER A 287 0.77 -34.98 10.27
C SER A 287 1.04 -33.59 9.68
N GLY A 288 0.53 -32.55 10.33
CA GLY A 288 0.61 -31.16 9.88
C GLY A 288 2.03 -30.73 9.49
N LYS A 289 2.27 -30.59 8.18
CA LYS A 289 3.39 -29.80 7.66
C LYS A 289 3.08 -28.35 8.00
N GLU A 290 3.74 -27.80 9.02
CA GLU A 290 3.57 -26.40 9.42
C GLU A 290 3.95 -25.48 8.24
N MET A 291 2.94 -24.85 7.66
CA MET A 291 3.16 -23.77 6.72
C MET A 291 3.59 -22.55 7.53
N PHE A 292 4.87 -22.19 7.44
CA PHE A 292 5.36 -20.99 8.10
C PHE A 292 4.78 -19.75 7.41
N LEU A 293 3.77 -19.17 8.06
CA LEU A 293 3.13 -17.93 7.64
C LEU A 293 3.74 -16.77 8.40
N ARG A 294 4.16 -15.74 7.66
CA ARG A 294 4.63 -14.49 8.24
C ARG A 294 4.03 -13.27 7.57
N PHE A 295 3.99 -12.17 8.30
CA PHE A 295 3.80 -10.85 7.70
C PHE A 295 5.01 -10.49 6.84
N PHE A 296 4.78 -9.69 5.80
CA PHE A 296 5.87 -8.99 5.11
C PHE A 296 6.50 -7.99 6.07
N THR A 297 7.82 -7.90 6.13
CA THR A 297 8.48 -6.92 7.00
C THR A 297 8.18 -5.49 6.49
N PRO A 298 8.37 -4.44 7.32
CA PRO A 298 8.25 -3.07 6.85
C PRO A 298 9.15 -2.76 5.65
N ARG A 299 10.34 -3.36 5.58
CA ARG A 299 11.27 -3.16 4.47
C ARG A 299 10.76 -3.81 3.19
N GLU A 300 10.22 -5.02 3.26
CA GLU A 300 9.61 -5.71 2.11
C GLU A 300 8.36 -4.97 1.59
N VAL A 301 7.51 -4.46 2.50
CA VAL A 301 6.38 -3.61 2.13
C VAL A 301 6.88 -2.33 1.45
N ALA A 302 7.93 -1.69 1.98
CA ALA A 302 8.55 -0.52 1.36
C ALA A 302 9.13 -0.82 -0.04
N ASN A 303 9.70 -2.01 -0.25
CA ASN A 303 10.18 -2.46 -1.57
C ASN A 303 9.01 -2.62 -2.57
N LEU A 304 7.88 -3.18 -2.13
CA LEU A 304 6.66 -3.28 -2.96
C LEU A 304 6.04 -1.90 -3.25
N HIS A 305 6.29 -0.90 -2.39
CA HIS A 305 6.02 0.50 -2.68
C HIS A 305 7.06 1.16 -3.60
N SER A 306 8.14 0.45 -3.96
CA SER A 306 9.28 0.92 -4.73
C SER A 306 10.00 2.11 -4.08
N LEU A 307 10.03 2.13 -2.74
CA LEU A 307 10.86 3.08 -2.01
C LEU A 307 12.34 2.72 -2.17
N PRO A 308 13.25 3.72 -2.17
CA PRO A 308 14.69 3.50 -2.29
C PRO A 308 15.25 2.46 -1.31
N GLU A 309 16.37 1.82 -1.69
CA GLU A 309 17.04 0.82 -0.85
C GLU A 309 17.56 1.42 0.47
N ASP A 310 17.96 2.70 0.45
CA ASP A 310 18.44 3.46 1.60
C ASP A 310 17.32 4.08 2.46
N PHE A 311 16.05 3.89 2.09
CA PHE A 311 14.93 4.32 2.93
C PHE A 311 14.91 3.52 4.24
N ASP A 312 14.87 4.23 5.36
CA ASP A 312 14.74 3.61 6.68
C ASP A 312 13.87 4.45 7.63
N PHE A 313 13.29 3.80 8.63
CA PHE A 313 12.54 4.47 9.67
C PHE A 313 13.47 4.91 10.80
N PRO A 314 13.28 6.12 11.37
CA PRO A 314 13.96 6.49 12.59
C PRO A 314 13.75 5.44 13.70
N GLY A 315 14.80 5.14 14.48
CA GLY A 315 14.77 4.05 15.46
C GLY A 315 13.68 4.16 16.54
N HIS A 316 13.17 5.36 16.81
CA HIS A 316 12.08 5.59 17.77
C HIS A 316 10.69 5.25 17.23
N ILE A 317 10.54 4.97 15.94
CA ILE A 317 9.26 4.60 15.34
C ILE A 317 9.02 3.10 15.55
N GLY A 318 8.02 2.77 16.36
CA GLY A 318 7.67 1.39 16.69
C GLY A 318 7.08 0.62 15.50
N LEU A 319 7.10 -0.72 15.57
CA LEU A 319 6.77 -1.57 14.42
C LEU A 319 5.36 -1.32 13.86
N ARG A 320 4.35 -1.22 14.74
CA ARG A 320 2.96 -0.90 14.34
C ARG A 320 2.85 0.44 13.63
N GLN A 321 3.64 1.43 14.05
CA GLN A 321 3.65 2.76 13.42
C GLN A 321 4.27 2.69 12.02
N ARG A 322 5.34 1.90 11.82
CA ARG A 322 5.95 1.69 10.50
C ARG A 322 4.94 1.13 9.50
N TYR A 323 4.19 0.09 9.88
CA TYR A 323 3.13 -0.46 9.04
C TYR A 323 1.99 0.54 8.79
N ALA A 324 1.59 1.31 9.80
CA ALA A 324 0.58 2.35 9.63
C ALA A 324 1.01 3.43 8.63
N LEU A 325 2.27 3.86 8.69
CA LEU A 325 2.86 4.83 7.75
C LEU A 325 2.90 4.26 6.33
N LEU A 326 3.40 3.04 6.13
CA LEU A 326 3.45 2.39 4.83
C LEU A 326 2.06 2.12 4.25
N GLY A 327 1.12 1.67 5.09
CA GLY A 327 -0.26 1.44 4.68
C GLY A 327 -0.98 2.69 4.19
N ASN A 328 -0.59 3.87 4.68
CA ASN A 328 -1.08 5.18 4.20
C ASN A 328 -0.23 5.76 3.06
N SER A 329 0.91 5.17 2.73
CA SER A 329 1.85 5.68 1.71
C SER A 329 1.35 5.43 0.28
N MET A 330 2.13 5.89 -0.70
CA MET A 330 1.88 5.75 -2.14
C MET A 330 2.95 4.87 -2.78
N SER A 331 2.68 4.30 -3.96
CA SER A 331 3.69 3.55 -4.71
C SER A 331 4.49 4.51 -5.59
N VAL A 332 5.82 4.55 -5.40
CA VAL A 332 6.74 5.38 -6.19
C VAL A 332 6.77 4.91 -7.64
N ALA A 333 6.64 3.61 -7.90
CA ALA A 333 6.57 3.07 -9.27
C ALA A 333 5.42 3.66 -10.11
N VAL A 334 4.34 4.11 -9.46
CA VAL A 334 3.21 4.77 -10.13
C VAL A 334 3.40 6.28 -10.14
N VAL A 335 3.75 6.87 -8.99
CA VAL A 335 3.81 8.33 -8.83
C VAL A 335 4.95 8.95 -9.64
N ALA A 336 6.14 8.33 -9.66
CA ALA A 336 7.30 8.87 -10.36
C ALA A 336 7.06 9.09 -11.88
N PRO A 337 6.58 8.09 -12.66
CA PRO A 337 6.32 8.31 -14.09
C PRO A 337 5.17 9.30 -14.34
N LEU A 338 4.15 9.36 -13.47
CA LEU A 338 3.10 10.37 -13.59
C LEU A 338 3.63 11.78 -13.33
N LEU A 339 4.53 11.97 -12.36
CA LEU A 339 5.17 13.26 -12.12
C LEU A 339 6.09 13.65 -13.29
N GLN A 340 6.87 12.71 -13.84
CA GLN A 340 7.66 12.95 -15.05
C GLN A 340 6.79 13.45 -16.20
N TYR A 341 5.62 12.82 -16.40
CA TYR A 341 4.65 13.25 -17.39
C TYR A 341 3.99 14.60 -17.07
N LEU A 342 3.69 14.88 -15.80
CA LEU A 342 3.16 16.19 -15.38
C LEU A 342 4.18 17.32 -15.63
N PHE A 343 5.47 17.06 -15.43
CA PHE A 343 6.53 18.06 -15.62
C PHE A 343 7.06 18.15 -17.05
N SER A 344 6.64 17.28 -17.97
CA SER A 344 7.10 17.34 -19.35
C SER A 344 6.51 18.53 -20.11
N GLU A 345 7.28 19.09 -21.04
CA GLU A 345 6.80 20.10 -21.98
C GLU A 345 6.20 19.43 -23.23
N PRO A 346 5.18 20.05 -23.87
CA PRO A 346 4.76 19.66 -25.21
C PRO A 346 5.92 19.86 -26.20
N THR A 347 6.26 18.83 -26.97
CA THR A 347 7.22 18.94 -28.08
C THR A 347 6.73 19.80 -29.22
#